data_AF-A0A9P5MBK8-F1
#
_entry.id   AF-A0A9P5MBK8-F1
#
_cell.length_a   1.000
_cell.length_b   1.000
_cell.length_c   1.000
_cell.angle_alpha   90.00
_cell.angle_beta   90.00
_cell.angle_gamma   90.00
#
_symmetry.space_group_name_H-M   'P 1'
#
loop_
_entity.id
_entity.type
_entity.pdbx_description
1 polymer ?
#
loop_
_entity_poly.entity_id
_entity_poly.type
_entity_poly.pdbx_seq_one_letter_code
_entity_poly.pdbx_strand_id
1 'polypeptide(L)'
;MLSEASYLKDLELINTLFVDQLKQAQPPIISPYEIDTFVDTVFGNILDLRMMHMGILDKLNDRRRSQGAFIELIGDIFWNAAREFRMFYPQYVANLFRASQRAQEELDMNTQFKIFHEKCQTVPEVRGMSLQQLILLPSEHLQQYPTLLETIWDEWGEANNDAEYLIEASEAIRKLSKLAELKAFQVCILRGDPPGDKQWAMLVADKMRDGLPKGEAKRQQAIFGIIRSEAEYVRDLEVFQKTFIWPLGVASPPLANALDTESSPLLSVLCAYEDIIKLHKRLVYAFFEIQSQQHPCIESIIPPIADVVLDWRDAYTKYAHLLPIFENTITNASSSPNFEAVLHVSKPIMLQVQELHLRI
;
A
#
# COMPACT_ATOMS: atom_id res chain seq x y z
N MET A 1 -14.86 -25.53 6.20
CA MET A 1 -13.97 -26.34 7.05
C MET A 1 -12.86 -27.02 6.26
N LEU A 2 -13.16 -27.85 5.25
CA LEU A 2 -12.11 -28.48 4.42
C LEU A 2 -11.32 -27.45 3.58
N SER A 3 -12.00 -26.44 3.03
CA SER A 3 -11.36 -25.32 2.33
C SER A 3 -10.44 -24.52 3.26
N GLU A 4 -10.91 -24.17 4.45
CA GLU A 4 -10.15 -23.39 5.44
C GLU A 4 -8.88 -24.11 5.93
N ALA A 5 -8.99 -25.40 6.26
CA ALA A 5 -7.83 -26.19 6.66
C ALA A 5 -6.83 -26.38 5.51
N SER A 6 -7.30 -26.49 4.26
CA SER A 6 -6.43 -26.53 3.08
C SER A 6 -5.70 -25.20 2.90
N TYR A 7 -6.41 -24.08 3.03
CA TYR A 7 -5.83 -22.75 2.91
C TYR A 7 -4.74 -22.50 3.98
N LEU A 8 -4.99 -22.90 5.23
CA LEU A 8 -3.96 -22.80 6.29
C LEU A 8 -2.71 -23.64 6.01
N LYS A 9 -2.87 -24.83 5.39
CA LYS A 9 -1.73 -25.62 4.92
C LYS A 9 -0.97 -24.92 3.81
N ASP A 10 -1.67 -24.26 2.89
CA ASP A 10 -1.03 -23.49 1.83
C ASP A 10 -0.20 -22.32 2.41
N LEU A 11 -0.72 -21.62 3.42
CA LEU A 11 0.03 -20.55 4.12
C LEU A 11 1.24 -21.09 4.90
N GLU A 12 1.10 -22.25 5.55
CA GLU A 12 2.21 -22.90 6.23
C GLU A 12 3.30 -23.38 5.26
N LEU A 13 2.88 -23.85 4.09
CA LEU A 13 3.76 -24.27 3.03
C LEU A 13 4.57 -23.08 2.48
N ILE A 14 3.97 -21.89 2.37
CA ILE A 14 4.72 -20.67 2.01
C ILE A 14 5.84 -20.40 3.02
N ASN A 15 5.55 -20.49 4.32
CA ASN A 15 6.57 -20.28 5.36
C ASN A 15 7.68 -21.34 5.29
N THR A 16 7.30 -22.61 5.28
CA THR A 16 8.25 -23.73 5.38
C THR A 16 9.08 -23.95 4.11
N LEU A 17 8.50 -23.76 2.92
CA LEU A 17 9.20 -24.00 1.65
C LEU A 17 9.92 -22.78 1.11
N PHE A 18 9.46 -21.56 1.40
CA PHE A 18 10.11 -20.34 0.92
C PHE A 18 10.86 -19.65 2.05
N VAL A 19 10.16 -19.17 3.08
CA VAL A 19 10.78 -18.32 4.11
C VAL A 19 11.92 -19.05 4.83
N ASP A 20 11.64 -20.23 5.38
CA ASP A 20 12.62 -20.98 6.17
C ASP A 20 13.78 -21.48 5.29
N GLN A 21 13.49 -22.02 4.11
CA GLN A 21 14.51 -22.53 3.19
C GLN A 21 15.42 -21.42 2.67
N LEU A 22 14.88 -20.24 2.32
CA LEU A 22 15.69 -19.12 1.86
C LEU A 22 16.62 -18.60 2.97
N LYS A 23 16.15 -18.56 4.22
CA LYS A 23 16.97 -18.14 5.37
C LYS A 23 18.04 -19.16 5.76
N GLN A 24 17.77 -20.45 5.57
CA GLN A 24 18.66 -21.54 6.00
C GLN A 24 19.59 -22.07 4.89
N ALA A 25 19.37 -21.66 3.64
CA ALA A 25 20.13 -22.16 2.49
C ALA A 25 21.65 -21.96 2.64
N GLN A 26 22.41 -23.02 2.33
CA GLN A 26 23.86 -23.00 2.26
C GLN A 26 24.33 -23.65 0.94
N PRO A 27 25.02 -22.91 0.04
CA PRO A 27 25.32 -21.47 0.12
C PRO A 27 24.05 -20.61 0.07
N PRO A 28 24.10 -19.35 0.55
CA PRO A 28 22.94 -18.47 0.57
C PRO A 28 22.42 -18.20 -0.85
N ILE A 29 21.10 -18.35 -1.04
CA ILE A 29 20.43 -18.12 -2.33
C ILE A 29 20.25 -16.61 -2.58
N ILE A 30 19.89 -15.88 -1.53
CA ILE A 30 19.80 -14.42 -1.50
C ILE A 30 20.87 -13.92 -0.54
N SER A 31 21.44 -12.74 -0.81
CA SER A 31 22.43 -12.10 0.07
C SER A 31 21.97 -12.08 1.53
N PRO A 32 22.82 -12.48 2.50
CA PRO A 32 22.47 -12.42 3.93
C PRO A 32 22.13 -11.02 4.43
N TYR A 33 22.56 -9.97 3.72
CA TYR A 33 22.22 -8.58 4.04
C TYR A 33 20.83 -8.17 3.54
N GLU A 34 20.27 -8.91 2.58
CA GLU A 34 19.00 -8.57 1.92
C GLU A 34 17.88 -9.56 2.24
N ILE A 35 18.20 -10.76 2.74
CA ILE A 35 17.21 -11.83 2.95
C ILE A 35 16.04 -11.42 3.84
N ASP A 36 16.30 -10.74 4.96
CA ASP A 36 15.22 -10.30 5.85
C ASP A 36 14.36 -9.23 5.17
N THR A 37 14.97 -8.26 4.49
CA THR A 37 14.24 -7.23 3.74
C THR A 37 13.43 -7.84 2.58
N PHE A 38 13.98 -8.85 1.90
CA PHE A 38 13.29 -9.58 0.84
C PHE A 38 12.07 -10.31 1.40
N VAL A 39 12.25 -11.08 2.48
CA VAL A 39 11.17 -11.83 3.13
C VAL A 39 10.07 -10.89 3.60
N ASP A 40 10.42 -9.80 4.29
CA ASP A 40 9.46 -8.81 4.77
C ASP A 40 8.71 -8.14 3.60
N THR A 41 9.40 -7.87 2.49
CA THR A 41 8.78 -7.24 1.30
C THR A 41 7.85 -8.20 0.56
N VAL A 42 8.24 -9.46 0.38
CA VAL A 42 7.49 -10.43 -0.43
C VAL A 42 6.34 -11.07 0.35
N PHE A 43 6.57 -11.43 1.61
CA PHE A 43 5.57 -12.15 2.41
C PHE A 43 4.77 -11.25 3.34
N GLY A 44 5.28 -10.06 3.68
CA GLY A 44 4.58 -9.08 4.51
C GLY A 44 4.04 -9.70 5.81
N ASN A 45 2.78 -9.41 6.13
CA ASN A 45 2.10 -9.90 7.32
C ASN A 45 1.34 -11.24 7.10
N ILE A 46 1.81 -12.11 6.20
CA ILE A 46 1.13 -13.40 5.91
C ILE A 46 0.99 -14.31 7.14
N LEU A 47 1.94 -14.23 8.08
CA LEU A 47 1.89 -15.01 9.32
C LEU A 47 0.78 -14.52 10.25
N ASP A 48 0.51 -13.21 10.29
CA ASP A 48 -0.61 -12.65 11.05
C ASP A 48 -1.94 -13.12 10.47
N LEU A 49 -2.05 -13.17 9.13
CA LEU A 49 -3.21 -13.76 8.46
C LEU A 49 -3.37 -15.24 8.85
N ARG A 50 -2.29 -16.04 8.80
CA ARG A 50 -2.35 -17.45 9.20
C ARG A 50 -2.83 -17.62 10.65
N MET A 51 -2.32 -16.84 11.59
CA MET A 51 -2.74 -16.92 12.99
C MET A 51 -4.23 -16.63 13.16
N MET A 52 -4.73 -15.59 12.50
CA MET A 52 -6.13 -15.22 12.54
C MET A 52 -7.03 -16.30 11.89
N HIS A 53 -6.64 -16.84 10.74
CA HIS A 53 -7.37 -17.95 10.11
C HIS A 53 -7.35 -19.24 10.94
N MET A 54 -6.28 -19.50 11.71
CA MET A 54 -6.25 -20.60 12.68
C MET A 54 -7.35 -20.45 13.73
N GLY A 55 -7.54 -19.24 14.26
CA GLY A 55 -8.62 -18.95 15.22
C GLY A 55 -10.02 -19.16 14.62
N ILE A 56 -10.21 -18.88 13.32
CA ILE A 56 -11.46 -19.17 12.61
C ILE A 56 -11.67 -20.69 12.51
N LEU A 57 -10.63 -21.43 12.10
CA LEU A 57 -10.72 -22.89 11.98
C LEU A 57 -11.05 -23.55 13.34
N ASP A 58 -10.46 -23.07 14.43
CA ASP A 58 -10.74 -23.56 15.78
C ASP A 58 -12.21 -23.33 16.16
N LYS A 59 -12.75 -22.11 15.94
CA LYS A 59 -14.17 -21.80 16.17
C LYS A 59 -15.09 -22.69 15.33
N LEU A 60 -14.75 -22.96 14.07
CA LEU A 60 -15.50 -23.85 13.19
C LEU A 60 -15.47 -25.31 13.69
N ASN A 61 -14.31 -25.78 14.16
CA ASN A 61 -14.17 -27.12 14.73
C ASN A 61 -14.95 -27.28 16.03
N ASP A 62 -14.96 -26.25 16.89
CA ASP A 62 -15.76 -26.22 18.12
C ASP A 62 -17.26 -26.26 17.82
N ARG A 63 -17.71 -25.50 16.82
CA ARG A 63 -19.11 -25.53 16.36
C ARG A 63 -19.50 -26.92 15.86
N ARG A 64 -18.66 -27.55 15.05
CA ARG A 64 -18.89 -28.92 14.56
C ARG A 64 -18.91 -29.94 15.71
N ARG A 65 -18.01 -29.82 16.69
CA ARG A 65 -17.97 -30.72 17.86
C ARG A 65 -19.22 -30.59 18.72
N SER A 66 -19.75 -29.38 18.89
CA SER A 66 -20.91 -29.10 19.74
C SER A 66 -22.25 -29.41 19.06
N GLN A 67 -22.41 -29.13 17.77
CA GLN A 67 -23.68 -29.29 17.04
C GLN A 67 -23.74 -30.56 16.16
N GLY A 68 -22.61 -31.19 15.89
CA GLY A 68 -22.54 -32.42 15.09
C GLY A 68 -22.61 -32.16 13.58
N ALA A 69 -23.43 -32.95 12.87
CA ALA A 69 -23.52 -32.90 11.41
C ALA A 69 -24.42 -31.76 10.89
N PHE A 70 -25.39 -31.32 11.70
CA PHE A 70 -26.29 -30.23 11.37
C PHE A 70 -25.85 -28.99 12.15
N ILE A 71 -25.35 -27.98 11.44
CA ILE A 71 -24.87 -26.73 12.03
C ILE A 71 -26.00 -25.72 11.87
N GLU A 72 -26.51 -25.19 12.98
CA GLU A 72 -27.64 -24.25 13.02
C GLU A 72 -27.23 -22.78 12.87
N LEU A 73 -25.95 -22.48 13.16
CA LEU A 73 -25.41 -21.13 13.11
C LEU A 73 -23.96 -21.21 12.62
N ILE A 74 -23.57 -20.36 11.69
CA ILE A 74 -22.18 -20.23 11.23
C ILE A 74 -21.82 -18.78 10.86
N GLY A 75 -22.81 -17.96 10.50
CA GLY A 75 -22.61 -16.55 10.13
C GLY A 75 -21.98 -15.75 11.25
N ASP A 76 -22.31 -16.02 12.52
CA ASP A 76 -21.74 -15.35 13.70
C ASP A 76 -20.20 -15.44 13.77
N ILE A 77 -19.64 -16.58 13.35
CA ILE A 77 -18.18 -16.79 13.30
C ILE A 77 -17.57 -15.84 12.27
N PHE A 78 -18.16 -15.75 11.08
CA PHE A 78 -17.66 -14.91 10.00
C PHE A 78 -17.92 -13.42 10.19
N TRP A 79 -19.03 -13.07 10.84
CA TRP A 79 -19.32 -11.70 11.26
C TRP A 79 -18.26 -11.18 12.23
N ASN A 80 -17.88 -12.00 13.22
CA ASN A 80 -16.77 -11.67 14.11
C ASN A 80 -15.42 -11.67 13.37
N ALA A 81 -15.19 -12.64 12.48
CA ALA A 81 -13.96 -12.70 11.67
C ALA A 81 -13.79 -11.47 10.79
N ALA A 82 -14.86 -10.89 10.25
CA ALA A 82 -14.80 -9.67 9.43
C ALA A 82 -14.15 -8.49 10.18
N ARG A 83 -14.30 -8.42 11.50
CA ARG A 83 -13.65 -7.41 12.35
C ARG A 83 -12.15 -7.64 12.46
N GLU A 84 -11.73 -8.90 12.61
CA GLU A 84 -10.33 -9.30 12.63
C GLU A 84 -9.68 -9.08 11.25
N PHE A 85 -10.38 -9.45 10.17
CA PHE A 85 -9.92 -9.23 8.80
C PHE A 85 -9.60 -7.75 8.53
N ARG A 86 -10.41 -6.83 9.06
CA ARG A 86 -10.21 -5.38 8.91
C ARG A 86 -8.87 -4.87 9.46
N MET A 87 -8.27 -5.59 10.40
CA MET A 87 -6.99 -5.21 10.99
C MET A 87 -5.80 -5.59 10.12
N PHE A 88 -5.86 -6.72 9.42
CA PHE A 88 -4.67 -7.32 8.78
C PHE A 88 -4.70 -7.30 7.25
N TYR A 89 -5.87 -7.54 6.64
CA TYR A 89 -5.98 -7.64 5.18
C TYR A 89 -5.65 -6.34 4.44
N PRO A 90 -6.03 -5.14 4.92
CA PRO A 90 -5.67 -3.92 4.22
C PRO A 90 -4.16 -3.70 4.11
N GLN A 91 -3.39 -4.08 5.12
CA GLN A 91 -1.92 -4.02 5.07
C GLN A 91 -1.36 -5.02 4.06
N TYR A 92 -1.87 -6.26 4.07
CA TYR A 92 -1.42 -7.31 3.17
C TYR A 92 -1.68 -6.94 1.70
N VAL A 93 -2.93 -6.60 1.38
CA VAL A 93 -3.36 -6.23 0.02
C VAL A 93 -2.63 -4.99 -0.48
N ALA A 94 -2.36 -4.02 0.40
CA ALA A 94 -1.57 -2.84 0.04
C ALA A 94 -0.10 -3.14 -0.29
N ASN A 95 0.44 -4.26 0.19
CA ASN A 95 1.80 -4.68 -0.11
C ASN A 95 1.90 -5.58 -1.36
N LEU A 96 0.81 -6.20 -1.80
CA LEU A 96 0.81 -7.23 -2.87
C LEU A 96 1.52 -6.79 -4.15
N PHE A 97 1.31 -5.56 -4.62
CA PHE A 97 1.97 -5.07 -5.83
C PHE A 97 3.50 -5.12 -5.70
N ARG A 98 4.01 -4.60 -4.59
CA ARG A 98 5.45 -4.57 -4.31
C ARG A 98 6.01 -5.98 -4.07
N ALA A 99 5.25 -6.83 -3.39
CA ALA A 99 5.62 -8.23 -3.19
C ALA A 99 5.78 -8.95 -4.54
N SER A 100 4.80 -8.81 -5.44
CA SER A 100 4.85 -9.36 -6.80
C SER A 100 6.01 -8.80 -7.61
N GLN A 101 6.25 -7.49 -7.56
CA GLN A 101 7.36 -6.87 -8.28
C GLN A 101 8.71 -7.37 -7.75
N ARG A 102 8.94 -7.31 -6.44
CA ARG A 102 10.20 -7.72 -5.83
C ARG A 102 10.52 -9.20 -6.07
N ALA A 103 9.48 -10.06 -6.02
CA ALA A 103 9.61 -11.47 -6.36
C ALA A 103 9.97 -11.68 -7.84
N GLN A 104 9.37 -10.90 -8.75
CA GLN A 104 9.68 -10.95 -10.17
C GLN A 104 11.12 -10.50 -10.46
N GLU A 105 11.54 -9.37 -9.88
CA GLU A 105 12.90 -8.86 -10.01
C GLU A 105 13.94 -9.90 -9.57
N GLU A 106 13.69 -10.62 -8.47
CA GLU A 106 14.59 -11.69 -8.02
C GLU A 106 14.62 -12.88 -9.00
N LEU A 107 13.47 -13.26 -9.57
CA LEU A 107 13.41 -14.33 -10.58
C LEU A 107 14.18 -13.96 -11.86
N ASP A 108 14.17 -12.68 -12.23
CA ASP A 108 14.82 -12.18 -13.44
C ASP A 108 16.34 -11.99 -13.24
N MET A 109 16.76 -11.54 -12.05
CA MET A 109 18.16 -11.19 -11.77
C MET A 109 18.97 -12.33 -11.13
N ASN A 110 18.35 -13.24 -10.39
CA ASN A 110 19.05 -14.26 -9.60
C ASN A 110 18.74 -15.69 -10.10
N THR A 111 19.70 -16.25 -10.85
CA THR A 111 19.60 -17.63 -11.36
C THR A 111 19.45 -18.68 -10.26
N GLN A 112 20.08 -18.49 -9.09
CA GLN A 112 19.95 -19.43 -7.97
C GLN A 112 18.54 -19.42 -7.40
N PHE A 113 17.97 -18.22 -7.24
CA PHE A 113 16.58 -18.06 -6.81
C PHE A 113 15.59 -18.67 -7.81
N LYS A 114 15.84 -18.50 -9.11
CA LYS A 114 15.02 -19.14 -10.15
C LYS A 114 15.03 -20.67 -10.08
N ILE A 115 16.20 -21.28 -9.95
CA ILE A 115 16.33 -22.74 -9.78
C ILE A 115 15.64 -23.21 -8.49
N PHE A 116 15.80 -22.45 -7.40
CA PHE A 116 15.13 -22.72 -6.13
C PHE A 116 13.60 -22.68 -6.29
N HIS A 117 13.07 -21.64 -6.92
CA HIS A 117 11.65 -21.47 -7.18
C HIS A 117 11.08 -22.63 -8.00
N GLU A 118 11.75 -23.01 -9.10
CA GLU A 118 11.36 -24.15 -9.93
C GLU A 118 11.34 -25.46 -9.11
N LYS A 119 12.31 -25.67 -8.21
CA LYS A 119 12.32 -26.82 -7.30
C LYS A 119 11.13 -26.80 -6.34
N CYS A 120 10.79 -25.66 -5.76
CA CYS A 120 9.62 -25.54 -4.89
C CYS A 120 8.34 -25.93 -5.62
N GLN A 121 8.19 -25.58 -6.91
CA GLN A 121 7.02 -25.96 -7.71
C GLN A 121 6.89 -27.46 -7.97
N THR A 122 7.97 -28.24 -7.84
CA THR A 122 7.93 -29.70 -7.98
C THR A 122 7.33 -30.41 -6.76
N VAL A 123 7.23 -29.72 -5.63
CA VAL A 123 6.63 -30.27 -4.40
C VAL A 123 5.12 -30.48 -4.63
N PRO A 124 4.59 -31.70 -4.51
CA PRO A 124 3.19 -32.02 -4.84
C PRO A 124 2.18 -31.13 -4.12
N GLU A 125 2.45 -30.77 -2.88
CA GLU A 125 1.59 -29.94 -2.02
C GLU A 125 1.43 -28.50 -2.56
N VAL A 126 2.41 -27.99 -3.30
CA VAL A 126 2.39 -26.66 -3.95
C VAL A 126 1.50 -26.66 -5.20
N ARG A 127 1.15 -27.84 -5.73
CA ARG A 127 0.27 -27.99 -6.91
C ARG A 127 0.79 -27.24 -8.14
N GLY A 128 2.11 -27.09 -8.26
CA GLY A 128 2.76 -26.35 -9.35
C GLY A 128 2.56 -24.83 -9.30
N MET A 129 1.92 -24.28 -8.28
CA MET A 129 1.71 -22.84 -8.15
C MET A 129 3.05 -22.10 -8.05
N SER A 130 3.18 -21.03 -8.83
CA SER A 130 4.31 -20.11 -8.72
C SER A 130 4.23 -19.28 -7.44
N LEU A 131 5.37 -18.76 -6.97
CA LEU A 131 5.41 -17.77 -5.89
C LEU A 131 4.43 -16.60 -6.09
N GLN A 132 4.28 -16.10 -7.32
CA GLN A 132 3.31 -15.05 -7.66
C GLN A 132 1.87 -15.46 -7.33
N GLN A 133 1.49 -16.70 -7.63
CA GLN A 133 0.16 -17.22 -7.32
C GLN A 133 0.00 -17.44 -5.81
N LEU A 134 1.02 -17.96 -5.15
CA LEU A 134 1.00 -18.22 -3.70
C LEU A 134 0.79 -16.94 -2.88
N ILE A 135 1.45 -15.83 -3.23
CA ILE A 135 1.25 -14.55 -2.54
C ILE A 135 -0.11 -13.89 -2.83
N LEU A 136 -0.80 -14.28 -3.90
CA LEU A 136 -2.15 -13.79 -4.20
C LEU A 136 -3.24 -14.57 -3.44
N LEU A 137 -2.96 -15.81 -3.03
CA LEU A 137 -3.93 -16.70 -2.38
C LEU A 137 -4.72 -16.04 -1.24
N PRO A 138 -4.12 -15.26 -0.31
CA PRO A 138 -4.91 -14.67 0.77
C PRO A 138 -5.98 -13.70 0.27
N SER A 139 -5.64 -12.86 -0.72
CA SER A 139 -6.61 -11.93 -1.30
C SER A 139 -7.73 -12.67 -2.03
N GLU A 140 -7.40 -13.73 -2.77
CA GLU A 140 -8.38 -14.56 -3.45
C GLU A 140 -9.28 -15.32 -2.47
N HIS A 141 -8.72 -15.84 -1.38
CA HIS A 141 -9.47 -16.54 -0.33
C HIS A 141 -10.46 -15.62 0.38
N LEU A 142 -10.06 -14.39 0.71
CA LEU A 142 -10.95 -13.38 1.29
C LEU A 142 -12.17 -13.11 0.38
N GLN A 143 -11.97 -13.07 -0.94
CA GLN A 143 -13.03 -12.80 -1.91
C GLN A 143 -14.04 -13.95 -2.07
N GLN A 144 -13.71 -15.17 -1.62
CA GLN A 144 -14.60 -16.33 -1.71
C GLN A 144 -15.69 -16.31 -0.64
N TYR A 145 -15.42 -15.74 0.55
CA TYR A 145 -16.36 -15.81 1.68
C TYR A 145 -17.73 -15.19 1.38
N PRO A 146 -17.85 -13.99 0.78
CA PRO A 146 -19.18 -13.43 0.49
C PRO A 146 -20.04 -14.39 -0.34
N THR A 147 -19.48 -14.97 -1.39
CA THR A 147 -20.18 -15.93 -2.25
C THR A 147 -20.60 -17.18 -1.49
N LEU A 148 -19.71 -17.74 -0.65
CA LEU A 148 -20.03 -18.93 0.14
C LEU A 148 -21.13 -18.67 1.17
N LEU A 149 -21.10 -17.52 1.83
CA LEU A 149 -22.11 -17.11 2.81
C LEU A 149 -23.46 -16.85 2.14
N GLU A 150 -23.46 -16.23 0.96
CA GLU A 150 -24.65 -16.03 0.12
C GLU A 150 -25.24 -17.36 -0.35
N THR A 151 -24.43 -18.32 -0.79
CA THR A 151 -24.93 -19.68 -1.12
C THR A 151 -25.57 -20.36 0.09
N ILE A 152 -24.99 -20.24 1.29
CA ILE A 152 -25.61 -20.80 2.51
C ILE A 152 -26.96 -20.13 2.78
N TRP A 153 -27.03 -18.81 2.62
CA TRP A 153 -28.26 -18.06 2.79
C TRP A 153 -29.35 -18.47 1.79
N ASP A 154 -29.02 -18.51 0.50
CA ASP A 154 -29.95 -18.81 -0.60
C ASP A 154 -30.56 -20.21 -0.47
N GLU A 155 -29.77 -21.20 -0.03
CA GLU A 155 -30.23 -22.59 0.15
C GLU A 155 -31.08 -22.79 1.42
N TRP A 156 -30.98 -21.90 2.41
CA TRP A 156 -31.61 -22.07 3.72
C TRP A 156 -32.86 -21.21 3.93
N GLY A 157 -32.91 -20.02 3.31
CA GLY A 157 -34.08 -19.14 3.26
C GLY A 157 -34.36 -18.30 4.51
N GLU A 158 -35.41 -17.47 4.44
CA GLU A 158 -35.73 -16.39 5.40
C GLU A 158 -36.11 -16.83 6.83
N ALA A 159 -36.46 -18.09 7.04
CA ALA A 159 -36.88 -18.60 8.35
C ALA A 159 -35.71 -18.95 9.29
N ASN A 160 -34.47 -18.64 8.89
CA ASN A 160 -33.25 -19.04 9.59
C ASN A 160 -32.80 -18.01 10.63
N ASN A 161 -32.41 -18.49 11.81
CA ASN A 161 -31.80 -17.69 12.87
C ASN A 161 -30.40 -17.14 12.51
N ASP A 162 -29.74 -17.66 11.47
CA ASP A 162 -28.43 -17.22 10.97
C ASP A 162 -28.50 -16.17 9.85
N ALA A 163 -29.71 -15.87 9.35
CA ALA A 163 -29.97 -15.00 8.20
C ALA A 163 -29.21 -13.66 8.27
N GLU A 164 -29.43 -12.93 9.35
CA GLU A 164 -28.86 -11.61 9.59
C GLU A 164 -27.34 -11.67 9.62
N TYR A 165 -26.76 -12.64 10.33
CA TYR A 165 -25.30 -12.80 10.40
C TYR A 165 -24.68 -13.13 9.04
N LEU A 166 -25.30 -14.00 8.24
CA LEU A 166 -24.79 -14.35 6.91
C LEU A 166 -24.79 -13.14 5.97
N ILE A 167 -25.87 -12.37 5.96
CA ILE A 167 -26.01 -11.15 5.15
C ILE A 167 -25.00 -10.09 5.61
N GLU A 168 -24.95 -9.80 6.91
CA GLU A 168 -24.04 -8.78 7.43
C GLU A 168 -22.57 -9.17 7.26
N ALA A 169 -22.21 -10.43 7.47
CA ALA A 169 -20.84 -10.91 7.28
C ALA A 169 -20.42 -10.83 5.80
N SER A 170 -21.28 -11.25 4.87
CA SER A 170 -20.98 -11.19 3.43
C SER A 170 -20.78 -9.75 2.96
N GLU A 171 -21.65 -8.83 3.40
CA GLU A 171 -21.50 -7.40 3.12
C GLU A 171 -20.24 -6.80 3.75
N ALA A 172 -19.96 -7.13 5.02
CA ALA A 172 -18.80 -6.61 5.73
C ALA A 172 -17.48 -7.04 5.06
N ILE A 173 -17.38 -8.30 4.66
CA ILE A 173 -16.20 -8.83 3.97
C ILE A 173 -16.07 -8.20 2.57
N ARG A 174 -17.17 -8.05 1.82
CA ARG A 174 -17.16 -7.37 0.52
C ARG A 174 -16.71 -5.91 0.60
N LYS A 175 -17.25 -5.16 1.58
CA LYS A 175 -16.84 -3.77 1.86
C LYS A 175 -15.36 -3.72 2.24
N LEU A 176 -14.88 -4.67 3.05
CA LEU A 176 -13.48 -4.79 3.42
C LEU A 176 -12.56 -5.04 2.22
N SER A 177 -12.91 -5.98 1.32
CA SER A 177 -12.10 -6.24 0.13
C SER A 177 -11.94 -4.98 -0.73
N LYS A 178 -13.02 -4.21 -0.91
CA LYS A 178 -12.97 -2.93 -1.63
C LYS A 178 -12.14 -1.86 -0.92
N LEU A 179 -12.25 -1.77 0.40
CA LEU A 179 -11.40 -0.89 1.20
C LEU A 179 -9.91 -1.27 1.10
N ALA A 180 -9.61 -2.58 1.10
CA ALA A 180 -8.24 -3.08 0.98
C ALA A 180 -7.65 -2.77 -0.40
N GLU A 181 -8.42 -2.96 -1.49
CA GLU A 181 -8.05 -2.56 -2.86
C GLU A 181 -7.80 -1.04 -2.96
N LEU A 182 -8.68 -0.23 -2.37
CA LEU A 182 -8.55 1.22 -2.34
C LEU A 182 -7.28 1.65 -1.59
N LYS A 183 -7.02 1.08 -0.41
CA LYS A 183 -5.79 1.34 0.35
C LYS A 183 -4.55 0.91 -0.42
N ALA A 184 -4.60 -0.20 -1.14
CA ALA A 184 -3.51 -0.62 -2.00
C ALA A 184 -3.23 0.41 -3.10
N PHE A 185 -4.28 0.94 -3.73
CA PHE A 185 -4.16 2.03 -4.69
C PHE A 185 -3.51 3.28 -4.07
N GLN A 186 -3.98 3.71 -2.90
CA GLN A 186 -3.43 4.87 -2.19
C GLN A 186 -1.93 4.71 -1.87
N VAL A 187 -1.54 3.54 -1.37
CA VAL A 187 -0.12 3.23 -1.06
C VAL A 187 0.73 3.18 -2.32
N CYS A 188 0.23 2.63 -3.43
CA CYS A 188 0.97 2.62 -4.70
C CYS A 188 1.29 4.05 -5.16
N ILE A 189 0.31 4.96 -5.12
CA ILE A 189 0.51 6.36 -5.54
C ILE A 189 1.59 7.04 -4.69
N LEU A 190 1.50 6.93 -3.36
CA LEU A 190 2.47 7.52 -2.43
C LEU A 190 3.89 7.00 -2.66
N ARG A 191 4.04 5.75 -3.06
CA ARG A 191 5.36 5.14 -3.34
C ARG A 191 5.89 5.47 -4.73
N GLY A 192 5.06 5.96 -5.63
CA GLY A 192 5.40 6.11 -7.05
C GLY A 192 5.42 4.79 -7.81
N ASP A 193 4.87 3.73 -7.22
CA ASP A 193 4.63 2.48 -7.90
C ASP A 193 3.57 2.73 -8.99
N PRO A 194 3.76 2.28 -10.23
CA PRO A 194 2.76 2.49 -11.27
C PRO A 194 1.46 1.86 -10.79
N PRO A 195 0.35 2.62 -10.67
CA PRO A 195 -0.90 2.07 -10.19
C PRO A 195 -1.47 1.00 -11.15
N GLY A 196 -0.81 0.71 -12.28
CA GLY A 196 -1.34 -0.14 -13.34
C GLY A 196 -2.66 0.40 -13.86
N ASP A 197 -3.58 -0.50 -14.22
CA ASP A 197 -4.95 -0.16 -14.64
C ASP A 197 -5.88 0.24 -13.48
N LYS A 198 -5.37 0.48 -12.26
CA LYS A 198 -6.19 0.83 -11.08
C LYS A 198 -6.75 2.26 -11.18
N GLN A 199 -7.71 2.46 -12.06
CA GLN A 199 -8.53 3.66 -12.13
C GLN A 199 -9.74 3.53 -11.21
N TRP A 200 -10.41 4.64 -10.87
CA TRP A 200 -11.67 4.61 -10.14
C TRP A 200 -12.65 3.56 -10.69
N ALA A 201 -12.75 3.46 -12.01
CA ALA A 201 -13.62 2.48 -12.66
C ALA A 201 -13.32 1.02 -12.25
N MET A 202 -12.07 0.63 -12.03
CA MET A 202 -11.71 -0.74 -11.62
C MET A 202 -11.99 -1.02 -10.13
N LEU A 203 -12.06 0.03 -9.30
CA LEU A 203 -12.38 -0.08 -7.88
C LEU A 203 -13.89 -0.23 -7.64
N VAL A 204 -14.72 0.10 -8.64
CA VAL A 204 -16.18 0.09 -8.57
C VAL A 204 -16.75 -1.00 -9.49
N ALA A 205 -17.62 -1.86 -8.94
CA ALA A 205 -18.27 -2.91 -9.72
C ALA A 205 -19.14 -2.34 -10.87
N ASP A 206 -19.17 -3.04 -12.01
CA ASP A 206 -19.88 -2.61 -13.22
C ASP A 206 -21.35 -2.22 -12.95
N LYS A 207 -22.09 -3.09 -12.24
CA LYS A 207 -23.50 -2.84 -11.87
C LYS A 207 -23.70 -1.52 -11.12
N MET A 208 -22.76 -1.15 -10.26
CA MET A 208 -22.85 0.11 -9.51
C MET A 208 -22.57 1.31 -10.42
N ARG A 209 -21.61 1.19 -11.34
CA ARG A 209 -21.29 2.27 -12.30
C ARG A 209 -22.46 2.52 -13.26
N ASP A 210 -23.11 1.46 -13.71
CA ASP A 210 -24.25 1.54 -14.64
C ASP A 210 -25.48 2.18 -14.00
N GLY A 211 -25.60 2.10 -12.67
CA GLY A 211 -26.67 2.74 -11.89
C GLY A 211 -26.44 4.23 -11.59
N LEU A 212 -25.29 4.80 -11.94
CA LEU A 212 -24.96 6.18 -11.58
C LEU A 212 -25.70 7.22 -12.44
N PRO A 213 -26.02 8.40 -11.86
CA PRO A 213 -26.55 9.52 -12.62
C PRO A 213 -25.63 9.94 -13.79
N LYS A 214 -26.24 10.50 -14.83
CA LYS A 214 -25.49 10.97 -16.02
C LYS A 214 -24.41 11.96 -15.63
N GLY A 215 -23.16 11.62 -15.95
CA GLY A 215 -21.98 12.45 -15.66
C GLY A 215 -21.32 12.18 -14.32
N GLU A 216 -21.96 11.43 -13.41
CA GLU A 216 -21.41 11.15 -12.08
C GLU A 216 -20.14 10.30 -12.15
N ALA A 217 -20.10 9.30 -13.03
CA ALA A 217 -18.89 8.51 -13.27
C ALA A 217 -17.69 9.38 -13.68
N LYS A 218 -17.92 10.37 -14.57
CA LYS A 218 -16.87 11.32 -15.00
C LYS A 218 -16.46 12.25 -13.87
N ARG A 219 -17.42 12.69 -13.05
CA ARG A 219 -17.16 13.51 -11.86
C ARG A 219 -16.30 12.76 -10.84
N GLN A 220 -16.64 11.50 -10.53
CA GLN A 220 -15.87 10.66 -9.62
C GLN A 220 -14.46 10.39 -10.16
N GLN A 221 -14.32 10.15 -11.46
CA GLN A 221 -13.01 10.01 -12.10
C GLN A 221 -12.16 11.29 -11.97
N ALA A 222 -12.77 12.48 -12.14
CA ALA A 222 -12.06 13.74 -11.94
C ALA A 222 -11.63 13.95 -10.48
N ILE A 223 -12.48 13.61 -9.50
CA ILE A 223 -12.14 13.67 -8.07
C ILE A 223 -10.95 12.76 -7.76
N PHE A 224 -10.99 11.49 -8.21
CA PHE A 224 -9.86 10.57 -8.03
C PHE A 224 -8.60 11.06 -8.74
N GLY A 225 -8.73 11.72 -9.89
CA GLY A 225 -7.63 12.37 -10.60
C GLY A 225 -6.97 13.48 -9.77
N ILE A 226 -7.75 14.36 -9.16
CA ILE A 226 -7.24 15.43 -8.28
C ILE A 226 -6.48 14.82 -7.09
N ILE A 227 -7.09 13.86 -6.39
CA ILE A 227 -6.49 13.20 -5.22
C ILE A 227 -5.17 12.52 -5.61
N ARG A 228 -5.16 11.83 -6.76
CA ARG A 228 -3.95 11.20 -7.30
C ARG A 228 -2.87 12.25 -7.59
N SER A 229 -3.20 13.32 -8.32
CA SER A 229 -2.22 14.36 -8.67
C SER A 229 -1.62 15.03 -7.45
N GLU A 230 -2.43 15.24 -6.40
CA GLU A 230 -1.98 15.82 -5.14
C GLU A 230 -1.01 14.88 -4.39
N ALA A 231 -1.31 13.57 -4.36
CA ALA A 231 -0.43 12.57 -3.77
C ALA A 231 0.88 12.40 -4.57
N GLU A 232 0.82 12.45 -5.89
CA GLU A 232 2.01 12.48 -6.77
C GLU A 232 2.85 13.73 -6.51
N TYR A 233 2.22 14.91 -6.36
CA TYR A 233 2.90 16.15 -6.02
C TYR A 233 3.63 16.07 -4.67
N VAL A 234 2.96 15.56 -3.62
CA VAL A 234 3.59 15.33 -2.31
C VAL A 234 4.82 14.44 -2.42
N ARG A 235 4.71 13.32 -3.13
CA ARG A 235 5.83 12.40 -3.36
C ARG A 235 6.98 13.13 -4.06
N ASP A 236 6.69 13.90 -5.10
CA ASP A 236 7.72 14.64 -5.84
C ASP A 236 8.41 15.69 -4.95
N LEU A 237 7.66 16.37 -4.09
CA LEU A 237 8.24 17.28 -3.09
C LEU A 237 9.17 16.54 -2.10
N GLU A 238 8.78 15.36 -1.63
CA GLU A 238 9.60 14.52 -0.73
C GLU A 238 10.86 13.99 -1.41
N VAL A 239 10.75 13.54 -2.66
CA VAL A 239 11.91 13.11 -3.46
C VAL A 239 12.86 14.29 -3.64
N PHE A 240 12.35 15.47 -3.98
CA PHE A 240 13.16 16.68 -4.07
C PHE A 240 13.82 17.03 -2.74
N GLN A 241 13.08 16.93 -1.62
CA GLN A 241 13.61 17.18 -0.30
C GLN A 241 14.78 16.25 0.02
N LYS A 242 14.59 14.94 -0.17
CA LYS A 242 15.58 13.91 0.13
C LYS A 242 16.81 13.98 -0.79
N THR A 243 16.61 14.35 -2.06
CA THR A 243 17.65 14.33 -3.09
C THR A 243 18.49 15.59 -3.12
N PHE A 244 17.88 16.75 -2.83
CA PHE A 244 18.53 18.04 -3.00
C PHE A 244 18.59 18.81 -1.68
N ILE A 245 17.46 19.00 -1.02
CA ILE A 245 17.34 19.86 0.18
C ILE A 245 18.13 19.29 1.36
N TRP A 246 18.02 17.99 1.64
CA TRP A 246 18.72 17.36 2.76
C TRP A 246 20.25 17.33 2.55
N PRO A 247 20.80 16.87 1.41
CA PRO A 247 22.24 16.91 1.17
C PRO A 247 22.85 18.31 1.30
N LEU A 248 22.15 19.37 0.90
CA LEU A 248 22.60 20.75 1.10
C LEU A 248 22.75 21.11 2.59
N GLY A 249 21.89 20.55 3.45
CA GLY A 249 21.88 20.79 4.89
C GLY A 249 22.83 19.90 5.72
N VAL A 250 23.45 18.87 5.12
CA VAL A 250 24.41 17.99 5.80
C VAL A 250 25.74 17.85 5.07
N ALA A 251 25.96 18.64 4.01
CA ALA A 251 27.20 18.63 3.24
C ALA A 251 28.42 18.89 4.13
N SER A 252 29.49 18.13 3.89
CA SER A 252 30.79 18.31 4.55
C SER A 252 31.89 18.48 3.48
N PRO A 253 32.61 19.61 3.43
CA PRO A 253 32.46 20.77 4.31
C PRO A 253 31.11 21.49 4.07
N PRO A 254 30.54 22.19 5.08
CA PRO A 254 29.30 22.94 4.91
C PRO A 254 29.36 23.84 3.68
N LEU A 255 28.25 23.96 2.96
CA LEU A 255 28.12 24.97 1.91
C LEU A 255 28.12 26.36 2.59
N ALA A 256 29.32 26.91 2.76
CA ALA A 256 29.65 28.22 3.30
C ALA A 256 28.94 28.61 4.62
N ASN A 257 29.50 28.32 5.80
CA ASN A 257 29.03 28.77 7.14
C ASN A 257 27.50 28.65 7.41
N ALA A 258 26.74 27.96 6.54
CA ALA A 258 25.29 28.08 6.44
C ALA A 258 24.54 27.20 7.43
N LEU A 259 25.21 26.54 8.36
CA LEU A 259 24.58 25.67 9.35
C LEU A 259 25.02 25.99 10.79
N ASP A 260 25.93 26.95 10.97
CA ASP A 260 26.57 27.18 12.28
C ASP A 260 25.83 28.18 13.18
N THR A 261 24.68 28.72 12.75
CA THR A 261 23.83 29.59 13.58
C THR A 261 22.34 29.34 13.32
N GLU A 262 21.52 29.46 14.37
CA GLU A 262 20.04 29.43 14.30
C GLU A 262 19.45 30.45 13.31
N SER A 263 20.26 31.40 12.83
CA SER A 263 19.91 32.44 11.85
C SER A 263 20.27 32.08 10.40
N SER A 264 20.55 30.81 10.09
CA SER A 264 20.87 30.40 8.73
C SER A 264 19.69 30.62 7.76
N PRO A 265 19.92 31.35 6.65
CA PRO A 265 18.92 31.47 5.60
C PRO A 265 18.60 30.14 4.91
N LEU A 266 19.59 29.26 4.77
CA LEU A 266 19.39 27.93 4.18
C LEU A 266 18.45 27.13 5.06
N LEU A 267 18.72 27.04 6.38
CA LEU A 267 17.87 26.34 7.34
C LEU A 267 16.43 26.88 7.33
N SER A 268 16.26 28.19 7.25
CA SER A 268 14.94 28.83 7.15
C SER A 268 14.16 28.37 5.91
N VAL A 269 14.85 28.22 4.77
CA VAL A 269 14.26 27.70 3.52
C VAL A 269 13.94 26.22 3.64
N LEU A 270 14.82 25.40 4.24
CA LEU A 270 14.56 23.98 4.47
C LEU A 270 13.29 23.80 5.32
N CYS A 271 13.17 24.57 6.41
CA CYS A 271 12.00 24.54 7.28
C CYS A 271 10.73 25.00 6.56
N ALA A 272 10.79 26.09 5.77
CA ALA A 272 9.63 26.55 5.01
C ALA A 272 9.17 25.51 3.96
N TYR A 273 10.11 24.81 3.34
CA TYR A 273 9.79 23.73 2.40
C TYR A 273 9.18 22.51 3.11
N GLU A 274 9.68 22.17 4.30
CA GLU A 274 9.11 21.12 5.14
C GLU A 274 7.68 21.46 5.61
N ASP A 275 7.41 22.73 5.93
CA ASP A 275 6.07 23.23 6.26
C ASP A 275 5.10 23.01 5.08
N ILE A 276 5.52 23.32 3.86
CA ILE A 276 4.73 23.07 2.64
C ILE A 276 4.43 21.57 2.48
N ILE A 277 5.45 20.70 2.55
CA ILE A 277 5.25 19.25 2.46
C ILE A 277 4.25 18.74 3.50
N LYS A 278 4.36 19.20 4.75
CA LYS A 278 3.44 18.80 5.84
C LYS A 278 2.00 19.16 5.52
N LEU A 279 1.75 20.34 4.94
CA LEU A 279 0.41 20.79 4.61
C LEU A 279 -0.21 19.99 3.46
N HIS A 280 0.54 19.76 2.39
CA HIS A 280 0.07 18.93 1.28
C HIS A 280 -0.15 17.47 1.70
N LYS A 281 0.75 16.89 2.53
CA LYS A 281 0.53 15.57 3.14
C LYS A 281 -0.76 15.50 3.94
N ARG A 282 -1.02 16.51 4.77
CA ARG A 282 -2.26 16.59 5.56
C ARG A 282 -3.49 16.56 4.65
N LEU A 283 -3.46 17.27 3.53
CA LEU A 283 -4.53 17.27 2.52
C LEU A 283 -4.70 15.89 1.87
N VAL A 284 -3.61 15.25 1.44
CA VAL A 284 -3.65 13.89 0.86
C VAL A 284 -4.26 12.88 1.82
N TYR A 285 -3.84 12.89 3.09
CA TYR A 285 -4.41 11.98 4.09
C TYR A 285 -5.90 12.26 4.36
N ALA A 286 -6.32 13.52 4.35
CA ALA A 286 -7.73 13.87 4.45
C ALA A 286 -8.54 13.37 3.24
N PHE A 287 -8.00 13.48 2.02
CA PHE A 287 -8.61 12.91 0.82
C PHE A 287 -8.70 11.38 0.87
N PHE A 288 -7.67 10.70 1.35
CA PHE A 288 -7.66 9.24 1.50
C PHE A 288 -8.68 8.75 2.52
N GLU A 289 -8.89 9.52 3.59
CA GLU A 289 -9.91 9.24 4.58
C GLU A 289 -11.32 9.41 3.99
N ILE A 290 -11.57 10.49 3.24
CA ILE A 290 -12.84 10.70 2.52
C ILE A 290 -13.10 9.56 1.52
N GLN A 291 -12.08 9.17 0.75
CA GLN A 291 -12.16 8.00 -0.13
C GLN A 291 -12.57 6.76 0.65
N SER A 292 -11.95 6.49 1.81
CA SER A 292 -12.25 5.31 2.62
C SER A 292 -13.67 5.32 3.20
N GLN A 293 -14.18 6.49 3.56
CA GLN A 293 -15.50 6.65 4.17
C GLN A 293 -16.65 6.68 3.15
N GLN A 294 -16.42 7.27 1.98
CA GLN A 294 -17.46 7.55 0.98
C GLN A 294 -17.33 6.70 -0.30
N HIS A 295 -16.38 5.76 -0.37
CA HIS A 295 -16.28 4.87 -1.52
C HIS A 295 -17.60 4.10 -1.75
N PRO A 296 -18.12 4.05 -3.00
CA PRO A 296 -17.46 4.42 -4.26
C PRO A 296 -17.71 5.86 -4.74
N CYS A 297 -18.56 6.62 -4.07
CA CYS A 297 -19.03 7.93 -4.53
C CYS A 297 -18.72 9.03 -3.51
N ILE A 298 -17.69 9.82 -3.81
CA ILE A 298 -17.32 10.97 -2.98
C ILE A 298 -18.31 12.11 -3.21
N GLU A 299 -18.88 12.61 -2.12
CA GLU A 299 -19.81 13.73 -2.12
C GLU A 299 -19.06 15.05 -2.34
N SER A 300 -17.97 15.29 -1.62
CA SER A 300 -17.19 16.51 -1.75
C SER A 300 -15.76 16.36 -1.23
N ILE A 301 -14.83 17.00 -1.93
CA ILE A 301 -13.43 17.18 -1.49
C ILE A 301 -13.14 18.61 -1.03
N ILE A 302 -14.14 19.49 -1.05
CA ILE A 302 -13.97 20.92 -0.71
C ILE A 302 -13.66 21.14 0.77
N PRO A 303 -14.32 20.46 1.74
CA PRO A 303 -14.05 20.69 3.16
C PRO A 303 -12.57 20.58 3.56
N PRO A 304 -11.83 19.51 3.24
CA PRO A 304 -10.42 19.44 3.60
C PRO A 304 -9.55 20.47 2.86
N ILE A 305 -9.93 20.90 1.65
CA ILE A 305 -9.23 22.00 0.94
C ILE A 305 -9.44 23.32 1.69
N ALA A 306 -10.68 23.61 2.10
CA ALA A 306 -11.00 24.83 2.84
C ALA A 306 -10.23 24.90 4.18
N ASP A 307 -10.09 23.76 4.87
CA ASP A 307 -9.36 23.66 6.14
C ASP A 307 -7.86 23.97 6.00
N VAL A 308 -7.25 23.70 4.83
CA VAL A 308 -5.80 23.92 4.62
C VAL A 308 -5.46 25.23 3.91
N VAL A 309 -6.44 25.91 3.27
CA VAL A 309 -6.16 27.01 2.35
C VAL A 309 -5.49 28.22 3.01
N LEU A 310 -5.83 28.51 4.27
CA LEU A 310 -5.22 29.62 5.02
C LEU A 310 -3.77 29.29 5.40
N ASP A 311 -3.53 28.09 5.90
CA ASP A 311 -2.18 27.61 6.24
C ASP A 311 -1.28 27.58 5.00
N TRP A 312 -1.82 27.20 3.84
CA TRP A 312 -1.10 27.25 2.56
C TRP A 312 -0.65 28.67 2.22
N ARG A 313 -1.54 29.65 2.35
CA ARG A 313 -1.19 31.05 2.07
C ARG A 313 0.00 31.49 2.91
N ASP A 314 0.00 31.19 4.19
CA ASP A 314 1.06 31.62 5.11
C ASP A 314 2.39 30.89 4.81
N ALA A 315 2.35 29.57 4.58
CA ALA A 315 3.53 28.77 4.25
C ALA A 315 4.18 29.19 2.93
N TYR A 316 3.38 29.37 1.86
CA TYR A 316 3.89 29.80 0.56
C TYR A 316 4.37 31.26 0.56
N THR A 317 3.73 32.14 1.33
CA THR A 317 4.21 33.53 1.51
C THR A 317 5.58 33.53 2.20
N LYS A 318 5.74 32.77 3.28
CA LYS A 318 7.02 32.58 3.98
C LYS A 318 8.09 32.05 3.02
N TYR A 319 7.79 31.00 2.26
CA TYR A 319 8.72 30.42 1.29
C TYR A 319 9.11 31.42 0.20
N ALA A 320 8.14 32.15 -0.37
CA ALA A 320 8.39 33.16 -1.41
C ALA A 320 9.32 34.29 -0.94
N HIS A 321 9.22 34.72 0.32
CA HIS A 321 10.14 35.71 0.89
C HIS A 321 11.57 35.17 1.08
N LEU A 322 11.71 33.86 1.30
CA LEU A 322 13.01 33.22 1.52
C LEU A 322 13.69 32.81 0.20
N LEU A 323 12.93 32.68 -0.89
CA LEU A 323 13.44 32.22 -2.20
C LEU A 323 14.59 33.10 -2.74
N PRO A 324 14.52 34.44 -2.75
CA PRO A 324 15.65 35.26 -3.21
C PRO A 324 16.91 35.08 -2.36
N ILE A 325 16.76 34.79 -1.07
CA ILE A 325 17.89 34.56 -0.16
C ILE A 325 18.52 33.19 -0.46
N PHE A 326 17.69 32.18 -0.73
CA PHE A 326 18.12 30.87 -1.17
C PHE A 326 18.89 30.92 -2.50
N GLU A 327 18.33 31.60 -3.51
CA GLU A 327 18.95 31.78 -4.82
C GLU A 327 20.33 32.41 -4.69
N ASN A 328 20.45 33.52 -3.95
CA ASN A 328 21.74 34.17 -3.70
C ASN A 328 22.73 33.25 -2.97
N THR A 329 22.25 32.47 -1.99
CA THR A 329 23.08 31.52 -1.24
C THR A 329 23.61 30.41 -2.16
N ILE A 330 22.76 29.86 -3.02
CA ILE A 330 23.16 28.86 -4.02
C ILE A 330 24.11 29.46 -5.05
N THR A 331 23.84 30.65 -5.58
CA THR A 331 24.73 31.30 -6.55
C THR A 331 26.13 31.52 -5.95
N ASN A 332 26.21 32.02 -4.72
CA ASN A 332 27.48 32.19 -4.02
C ASN A 332 28.17 30.85 -3.73
N ALA A 333 27.42 29.81 -3.39
CA ALA A 333 27.95 28.47 -3.15
C ALA A 333 28.36 27.74 -4.44
N SER A 334 27.74 28.04 -5.59
CA SER A 334 28.01 27.38 -6.87
C SER A 334 29.42 27.59 -7.42
N SER A 335 30.12 28.61 -6.91
CA SER A 335 31.53 28.88 -7.21
C SER A 335 32.50 28.13 -6.29
N SER A 336 31.99 27.38 -5.31
CA SER A 336 32.78 26.59 -4.36
C SER A 336 32.94 25.14 -4.82
N PRO A 337 34.14 24.53 -4.69
CA PRO A 337 34.36 23.12 -5.01
C PRO A 337 33.48 22.15 -4.19
N ASN A 338 32.93 22.59 -3.05
CA ASN A 338 32.01 21.78 -2.23
C ASN A 338 30.62 21.63 -2.86
N PHE A 339 30.20 22.56 -3.73
CA PHE A 339 28.91 22.50 -4.41
C PHE A 339 28.93 21.50 -5.58
N GLU A 340 30.07 21.36 -6.27
CA GLU A 340 30.26 20.29 -7.26
C GLU A 340 30.14 18.90 -6.63
N ALA A 341 30.62 18.70 -5.40
CA ALA A 341 30.49 17.42 -4.70
C ALA A 341 29.02 17.07 -4.40
N VAL A 342 28.21 18.04 -3.97
CA VAL A 342 26.77 17.85 -3.76
C VAL A 342 26.05 17.55 -5.09
N LEU A 343 26.36 18.32 -6.15
CA LEU A 343 25.80 18.06 -7.48
C LEU A 343 26.24 16.71 -8.07
N HIS A 344 27.45 16.23 -7.75
CA HIS A 344 27.94 14.93 -8.22
C HIS A 344 27.21 13.77 -7.53
N VAL A 345 26.81 13.93 -6.27
CA VAL A 345 25.94 12.98 -5.54
C VAL A 345 24.51 13.03 -6.11
N SER A 346 24.02 14.21 -6.49
CA SER A 346 22.67 14.39 -7.04
C SER A 346 22.56 14.13 -8.56
N LYS A 347 23.67 14.04 -9.30
CA LYS A 347 23.73 13.93 -10.78
C LYS A 347 23.03 12.70 -11.37
N PRO A 348 23.16 11.48 -10.80
CA PRO A 348 22.43 10.32 -11.29
C PRO A 348 20.90 10.48 -11.17
N ILE A 349 20.47 11.26 -10.17
CA ILE A 349 19.05 11.49 -9.86
C ILE A 349 18.51 12.68 -10.69
N MET A 350 19.35 13.64 -11.07
CA MET A 350 18.98 14.72 -12.00
C MET A 350 18.53 14.20 -13.37
N LEU A 351 19.13 13.13 -13.88
CA LEU A 351 18.70 12.48 -15.13
C LEU A 351 17.29 11.87 -14.99
N GLN A 352 16.96 11.32 -13.81
CA GLN A 352 15.62 10.79 -13.53
C GLN A 352 14.57 11.90 -13.33
N VAL A 353 14.95 13.03 -12.72
CA VAL A 353 14.04 14.18 -12.49
C VAL A 353 13.79 14.98 -13.78
N GLN A 354 14.78 15.11 -14.67
CA GLN A 354 14.56 15.69 -16.01
C GLN A 354 13.62 14.84 -16.87
N GLU A 355 13.67 13.51 -16.75
CA GLU A 355 12.69 12.64 -17.41
C GLU A 355 11.27 12.76 -16.81
N LEU A 356 11.15 13.07 -15.52
CA LEU A 356 9.87 13.29 -14.82
C LEU A 356 9.25 14.67 -15.14
N HIS A 357 10.04 15.74 -15.22
CA HIS A 357 9.55 17.09 -15.53
C HIS A 357 9.15 17.32 -16.99
N LEU A 358 9.64 16.50 -17.94
CA LEU A 358 9.22 16.58 -19.34
C LEU A 358 7.85 15.92 -19.61
N ARG A 359 7.18 15.41 -18.58
CA ARG A 359 5.86 14.77 -18.65
C ARG A 359 4.75 15.50 -17.86
N ILE A 360 5.07 16.61 -17.20
CA ILE A 360 4.12 17.59 -16.66
C ILE A 360 3.97 18.69 -17.70
#